data_AF-A0A3N5M5R7-F1
#
_entry.id   AF-A0A3N5M5R7-F1
#
_cell.length_a   1.000
_cell.length_b   1.000
_cell.length_c   1.000
_cell.angle_alpha   90.00
_cell.angle_beta   90.00
_cell.angle_gamma   90.00
#
_symmetry.space_group_name_H-M   'P 1'
#
loop_
_entity.id
_entity.type
_entity.pdbx_description
1 polymer ?
#
loop_
_entity_poly.entity_id
_entity_poly.type
_entity_poly.pdbx_seq_one_letter_code
_entity_poly.pdbx_strand_id
1 'polypeptide(L)'
;MNAPILSSMRITLPTTAGKLETFVLSEPRAYPDKATGAFNRVALAAAHVVADATAANDPWLDCALDWDRTIAYREYLWDLGLGVAEAMDTAQRGMGLDWPTSLELIQRAVKAGKAWEARNGRPALIFCGCGTDHLDPAEVRSVADVLRAYQEQMAAIEAAGGRLIVMASRALARVAKSAADYERVYQQVLSQARRPVIIHWLGEMFDPALAGYWGSADHMLAMQTAAGIIKANAAKVDG
;
A
#
# COMPACT_ATOMS: atom_id res chain seq x y z
N MET A 1 6.39 18.58 26.44
CA MET A 1 6.35 17.10 26.43
C MET A 1 6.65 16.63 27.85
N ASN A 2 5.79 15.81 28.45
CA ASN A 2 6.04 15.28 29.80
C ASN A 2 7.21 14.30 29.76
N ALA A 3 8.10 14.35 30.76
CA ALA A 3 9.19 13.39 30.88
C ALA A 3 8.62 11.96 31.03
N PRO A 4 9.19 10.95 30.37
CA PRO A 4 8.72 9.57 30.47
C PRO A 4 8.97 9.02 31.88
N ILE A 5 8.03 8.22 32.39
CA ILE A 5 8.24 7.44 33.61
C ILE A 5 9.16 6.28 33.24
N LEU A 6 10.33 6.22 33.89
CA LEU A 6 11.31 5.17 33.65
C LEU A 6 10.90 3.89 34.39
N SER A 7 11.00 2.76 33.69
CA SER A 7 10.84 1.42 34.26
C SER A 7 12.12 0.96 34.94
N SER A 8 12.05 -0.16 35.68
CA SER A 8 13.26 -0.82 36.20
C SER A 8 14.01 -1.62 35.13
N MET A 9 13.43 -1.83 33.95
CA MET A 9 14.02 -2.64 32.88
C MET A 9 15.16 -1.89 32.19
N ARG A 10 16.26 -2.61 31.96
CA ARG A 10 17.50 -2.08 31.41
C ARG A 10 17.98 -2.97 30.28
N ILE A 11 18.50 -2.34 29.23
CA ILE A 11 19.11 -3.03 28.10
C ILE A 11 20.42 -2.33 27.72
N THR A 12 21.45 -3.11 27.43
CA THR A 12 22.73 -2.58 26.94
C THR A 12 22.66 -2.39 25.43
N LEU A 13 22.84 -1.16 24.95
CA LEU A 13 22.74 -0.81 23.53
C LEU A 13 24.06 -0.20 23.01
N PRO A 14 24.39 -0.41 21.73
CA PRO A 14 25.49 0.27 21.09
C PRO A 14 25.18 1.77 20.88
N THR A 15 26.20 2.61 21.01
CA THR A 15 26.12 4.04 20.72
C THR A 15 26.85 4.39 19.43
N THR A 16 26.60 5.60 18.90
CA THR A 16 27.30 6.12 17.73
C THR A 16 28.81 6.29 17.94
N ALA A 17 29.27 6.30 19.20
CA ALA A 17 30.68 6.30 19.57
C ALA A 17 31.31 4.89 19.56
N GLY A 18 30.57 3.85 19.13
CA GLY A 18 31.02 2.46 19.14
C GLY A 18 31.17 1.87 20.55
N LYS A 19 30.50 2.46 21.54
CA LYS A 19 30.51 2.00 22.93
C LYS A 19 29.18 1.36 23.31
N LEU A 20 29.19 0.60 24.40
CA LEU A 20 27.98 0.07 25.01
C LEU A 20 27.53 0.97 26.17
N GLU A 21 26.25 1.31 26.19
CA GLU A 21 25.64 2.05 27.29
C GLU A 21 24.35 1.37 27.76
N THR A 22 24.06 1.50 29.05
CA THR A 22 22.80 1.00 29.61
C THR A 22 21.68 1.98 29.31
N PHE A 23 20.71 1.54 28.50
CA PHE A 23 19.46 2.23 28.25
C PHE A 23 18.39 1.76 29.24
N VAL A 24 17.74 2.71 29.91
CA VAL A 24 16.60 2.44 30.81
C VAL A 24 15.31 2.62 30.03
N LEU A 25 14.50 1.56 29.94
CA LEU A 25 13.22 1.60 29.22
C LEU A 25 12.21 2.47 29.97
N SER A 26 11.30 3.13 29.25
CA SER A 26 10.11 3.75 29.84
C SER A 26 9.01 2.72 30.11
N GLU A 27 8.14 3.01 31.07
CA GLU A 27 6.90 2.23 31.25
C GLU A 27 6.07 2.24 29.94
N PRO A 28 5.52 1.08 29.53
CA PRO A 28 4.72 0.99 28.32
C PRO A 28 3.43 1.78 28.46
N ARG A 29 3.02 2.45 27.39
CA ARG A 29 1.67 3.03 27.33
C ARG A 29 0.66 1.90 27.13
N ALA A 30 -0.43 1.93 27.89
CA ALA A 30 -1.55 1.04 27.67
C ALA A 30 -2.37 1.52 26.46
N TYR A 31 -2.60 0.61 25.50
CA TYR A 31 -3.53 0.80 24.40
C TYR A 31 -4.61 -0.28 24.48
N PRO A 32 -5.86 0.03 24.09
CA PRO A 32 -6.90 -0.98 24.06
C PRO A 32 -6.65 -2.00 22.95
N ASP A 33 -6.92 -3.27 23.22
CA ASP A 33 -6.79 -4.34 22.22
C ASP A 33 -7.83 -4.25 21.10
N LYS A 34 -8.96 -3.59 21.38
CA LYS A 34 -10.05 -3.38 20.42
C LYS A 34 -10.61 -1.96 20.48
N ALA A 35 -10.97 -1.41 19.33
CA ALA A 35 -11.69 -0.15 19.24
C ALA A 35 -13.13 -0.31 19.75
N THR A 36 -13.51 0.54 20.70
CA THR A 36 -14.84 0.52 21.35
C THR A 36 -15.86 1.44 20.69
N GLY A 37 -15.48 2.19 19.65
CA GLY A 37 -16.35 3.14 18.96
C GLY A 37 -15.83 3.54 17.59
N ALA A 38 -16.62 4.36 16.88
CA ALA A 38 -16.25 4.89 15.58
C ALA A 38 -15.26 6.06 15.71
N PHE A 39 -14.35 6.17 14.74
CA PHE A 39 -13.41 7.28 14.65
C PHE A 39 -14.00 8.43 13.83
N ASN A 40 -13.53 9.65 14.09
CA ASN A 40 -13.86 10.85 13.30
C ASN A 40 -12.92 11.03 12.10
N ARG A 41 -12.16 9.99 11.73
CA ARG A 41 -11.21 9.92 10.61
C ARG A 41 -11.28 8.54 9.98
N VAL A 42 -11.04 8.47 8.67
CA VAL A 42 -10.73 7.21 7.99
C VAL A 42 -9.21 7.03 8.06
N ALA A 43 -8.77 6.01 8.79
CA ALA A 43 -7.35 5.70 8.96
C ALA A 43 -7.07 4.32 8.37
N LEU A 44 -6.19 4.28 7.36
CA LEU A 44 -5.69 3.04 6.76
C LEU A 44 -4.26 2.81 7.23
N ALA A 45 -3.96 1.61 7.68
CA ALA A 45 -2.59 1.15 7.86
C ALA A 45 -2.14 0.45 6.57
N ALA A 46 -1.06 0.94 5.96
CA ALA A 46 -0.33 0.16 4.96
C ALA A 46 0.36 -1.01 5.68
N ALA A 47 -0.15 -2.22 5.47
CA ALA A 47 0.27 -3.39 6.26
C ALA A 47 1.54 -4.01 5.67
N HIS A 48 2.46 -4.42 6.55
CA HIS A 48 3.65 -5.20 6.18
C HIS A 48 3.28 -6.66 5.90
N VAL A 49 4.23 -7.44 5.40
CA VAL A 49 4.12 -8.91 5.27
C VAL A 49 5.06 -9.59 6.25
N VAL A 50 4.74 -10.82 6.65
CA VAL A 50 5.61 -11.64 7.50
C VAL A 50 6.26 -12.70 6.62
N ALA A 51 7.58 -12.66 6.50
CA ALA A 51 8.34 -13.68 5.78
C ALA A 51 8.31 -15.01 6.54
N ASP A 52 8.24 -16.13 5.81
CA ASP A 52 8.45 -17.45 6.38
C ASP A 52 9.95 -17.69 6.56
N ALA A 53 10.43 -17.53 7.79
CA ALA A 53 11.84 -17.70 8.12
C ALA A 53 12.34 -19.17 8.03
N THR A 54 11.44 -20.13 7.82
CA THR A 54 11.74 -21.56 7.71
C THR A 54 11.70 -22.08 6.27
N ALA A 55 11.26 -21.25 5.33
CA ALA A 55 11.19 -21.61 3.93
C ALA A 55 12.60 -21.86 3.34
N ALA A 56 12.70 -22.91 2.53
CA ALA A 56 13.91 -23.24 1.80
C ALA A 56 13.92 -22.51 0.44
N ASN A 57 14.10 -21.19 0.46
CA ASN A 57 14.10 -20.33 -0.73
C ASN A 57 15.33 -19.41 -0.75
N ASP A 58 15.59 -18.77 -1.90
CA ASP A 58 16.55 -17.67 -1.96
C ASP A 58 15.87 -16.39 -1.46
N PRO A 59 16.29 -15.80 -0.32
CA PRO A 59 15.61 -14.65 0.27
C PRO A 59 15.80 -13.34 -0.51
N TRP A 60 16.63 -13.34 -1.57
CA TRP A 60 16.78 -12.18 -2.47
C TRP A 60 15.98 -12.33 -3.76
N LEU A 61 15.68 -13.55 -4.19
CA LEU A 61 14.99 -13.82 -5.45
C LEU A 61 13.53 -14.24 -5.27
N ASP A 62 13.24 -14.92 -4.17
CA ASP A 62 11.94 -15.50 -3.89
C ASP A 62 11.25 -14.81 -2.71
N CYS A 63 9.91 -14.83 -2.69
CA CYS A 63 9.12 -14.31 -1.58
C CYS A 63 8.29 -15.43 -0.94
N ALA A 64 8.78 -15.98 0.18
CA ALA A 64 8.02 -16.91 1.00
C ALA A 64 7.38 -16.18 2.18
N LEU A 65 6.04 -16.25 2.28
CA LEU A 65 5.28 -15.58 3.33
C LEU A 65 4.72 -16.57 4.35
N ASP A 66 4.80 -16.21 5.63
CA ASP A 66 3.96 -16.80 6.67
C ASP A 66 2.56 -16.19 6.54
N TRP A 67 1.69 -16.90 5.82
CA TRP A 67 0.34 -16.45 5.52
C TRP A 67 -0.52 -16.26 6.77
N ASP A 68 -0.38 -17.15 7.76
CA ASP A 68 -1.21 -17.11 8.96
C ASP A 68 -0.87 -15.89 9.80
N ARG A 69 0.43 -15.60 10.00
CA ARG A 69 0.88 -14.39 10.70
C ARG A 69 0.56 -13.12 9.91
N THR A 70 0.74 -13.16 8.59
CA THR A 70 0.41 -12.03 7.71
C THR A 70 -1.08 -11.67 7.82
N ILE A 71 -1.98 -12.64 7.76
CA ILE A 71 -3.43 -12.41 7.88
C ILE A 71 -3.85 -12.06 9.31
N ALA A 72 -3.27 -12.70 10.33
CA ALA A 72 -3.53 -12.36 11.73
C ALA A 72 -3.23 -10.88 12.03
N TYR A 73 -2.20 -10.30 11.40
CA TYR A 73 -1.90 -8.88 11.54
C TYR A 73 -2.99 -7.97 10.92
N ARG A 74 -3.65 -8.39 9.84
CA ARG A 74 -4.80 -7.63 9.27
C ARG A 74 -5.98 -7.66 10.22
N GLU A 75 -6.28 -8.82 10.81
CA GLU A 75 -7.35 -8.93 11.82
C GLU A 75 -7.05 -8.08 13.05
N TYR A 76 -5.80 -8.03 13.50
CA TYR A 76 -5.36 -7.13 14.57
C TYR A 76 -5.61 -5.65 14.24
N LEU A 77 -5.29 -5.21 13.01
CA LEU A 77 -5.55 -3.83 12.57
C LEU A 77 -7.06 -3.52 12.56
N TRP A 78 -7.90 -4.45 12.11
CA TRP A 78 -9.36 -4.28 12.15
C TRP A 78 -9.92 -4.28 13.58
N ASP A 79 -9.37 -5.09 14.49
CA ASP A 79 -9.69 -5.06 15.92
C ASP A 79 -9.39 -3.69 16.53
N LEU A 80 -8.25 -3.08 16.18
CA LEU A 80 -7.91 -1.68 16.54
C LEU A 80 -8.77 -0.63 15.83
N GLY A 81 -9.65 -1.03 14.93
CA GLY A 81 -10.56 -0.18 14.18
C GLY A 81 -9.94 0.59 13.02
N LEU A 82 -8.72 0.22 12.61
CA LEU A 82 -8.07 0.74 11.41
C LEU A 82 -8.56 -0.01 10.18
N GLY A 83 -8.55 0.63 9.02
CA GLY A 83 -8.62 -0.08 7.75
C GLY A 83 -7.24 -0.55 7.29
N VAL A 84 -7.22 -1.39 6.27
CA VAL A 84 -6.00 -1.96 5.69
C VAL A 84 -5.81 -1.44 4.27
N ALA A 85 -4.62 -0.91 3.99
CA ALA A 85 -4.13 -0.68 2.64
C ALA A 85 -3.20 -1.85 2.28
N GLU A 86 -3.72 -2.77 1.46
CA GLU A 86 -3.15 -4.10 1.21
C GLU A 86 -2.23 -4.10 -0.02
N ALA A 87 -1.15 -4.90 0.04
CA ALA A 87 -0.16 -5.04 -1.03
C ALA A 87 0.38 -3.69 -1.56
N MET A 88 0.63 -2.77 -0.63
CA MET A 88 1.22 -1.44 -0.88
C MET A 88 2.75 -1.46 -0.66
N ASP A 89 3.42 -0.31 -0.75
CA ASP A 89 4.87 -0.16 -0.61
C ASP A 89 5.42 -0.74 0.70
N THR A 90 4.68 -0.62 1.81
CA THR A 90 5.04 -1.23 3.11
C THR A 90 5.03 -2.76 3.09
N ALA A 91 4.26 -3.37 2.20
CA ALA A 91 4.29 -4.81 1.92
C ALA A 91 5.44 -5.19 0.95
N GLN A 92 6.34 -4.25 0.63
CA GLN A 92 7.47 -4.41 -0.30
C GLN A 92 7.05 -4.64 -1.75
N ARG A 93 5.87 -4.13 -2.13
CA ARG A 93 5.34 -4.24 -3.50
C ARG A 93 6.31 -3.61 -4.51
N GLY A 94 6.71 -4.37 -5.53
CA GLY A 94 7.65 -3.89 -6.57
C GLY A 94 9.11 -3.75 -6.09
N MET A 95 9.43 -4.19 -4.87
CA MET A 95 10.77 -4.22 -4.26
C MET A 95 10.98 -5.49 -3.41
N GLY A 96 10.48 -6.63 -3.87
CA GLY A 96 10.61 -7.94 -3.22
C GLY A 96 9.34 -8.78 -3.27
N LEU A 97 8.16 -8.14 -3.23
CA LEU A 97 6.88 -8.80 -3.42
C LEU A 97 6.40 -8.61 -4.87
N ASP A 98 6.33 -9.72 -5.61
CA ASP A 98 5.89 -9.73 -7.01
C ASP A 98 4.36 -9.65 -7.16
N TRP A 99 3.89 -9.46 -8.40
CA TRP A 99 2.46 -9.37 -8.67
C TRP A 99 1.69 -10.67 -8.34
N PRO A 100 2.13 -11.88 -8.76
CA PRO A 100 1.45 -13.12 -8.39
C PRO A 100 1.24 -13.29 -6.88
N THR A 101 2.29 -13.08 -6.08
CA THR A 101 2.20 -13.20 -4.61
C THR A 101 1.35 -12.09 -4.01
N SER A 102 1.41 -10.87 -4.56
CA SER A 102 0.55 -9.76 -4.15
C SER A 102 -0.93 -10.02 -4.42
N LEU A 103 -1.25 -10.64 -5.56
CA LEU A 103 -2.63 -11.03 -5.87
C LEU A 103 -3.13 -12.09 -4.89
N GLU A 104 -2.31 -13.08 -4.54
CA GLU A 104 -2.66 -14.08 -3.53
C GLU A 104 -2.89 -13.43 -2.15
N LEU A 105 -2.01 -12.51 -1.75
CA LEU A 105 -2.16 -11.72 -0.52
C LEU A 105 -3.49 -10.96 -0.50
N ILE A 106 -3.82 -10.27 -1.59
CA ILE A 106 -5.09 -9.54 -1.73
C ILE A 106 -6.29 -10.48 -1.61
N GLN A 107 -6.26 -11.64 -2.30
CA GLN A 107 -7.34 -12.62 -2.26
C GLN A 107 -7.55 -13.16 -0.84
N ARG A 108 -6.46 -13.52 -0.15
CA ARG A 108 -6.50 -14.00 1.24
C ARG A 108 -7.00 -12.92 2.21
N ALA A 109 -6.49 -11.70 2.10
CA ALA A 109 -6.88 -10.58 2.95
C ALA A 109 -8.34 -10.17 2.77
N VAL A 110 -8.84 -10.09 1.53
CA VAL A 110 -10.26 -9.78 1.26
C VAL A 110 -11.17 -10.89 1.79
N LYS A 111 -10.78 -12.17 1.64
CA LYS A 111 -11.52 -13.30 2.21
C LYS A 111 -11.54 -13.23 3.74
N ALA A 112 -10.40 -12.95 4.37
CA ALA A 112 -10.30 -12.80 5.83
C ALA A 112 -11.14 -11.62 6.33
N GLY A 113 -11.13 -10.48 5.62
CA GLY A 113 -11.95 -9.32 5.94
C GLY A 113 -13.44 -9.66 5.97
N LYS A 114 -13.96 -10.33 4.93
CA LYS A 114 -15.37 -10.79 4.91
C LYS A 114 -15.70 -11.72 6.07
N ALA A 115 -14.79 -12.64 6.41
CA ALA A 115 -14.98 -13.56 7.53
C ALA A 115 -14.94 -12.82 8.87
N TRP A 116 -14.07 -11.82 9.03
CA TRP A 116 -13.95 -10.98 10.21
C TRP A 116 -15.21 -10.10 10.39
N GLU A 117 -15.72 -9.50 9.32
CA GLU A 117 -16.98 -8.74 9.33
C GLU A 117 -18.15 -9.57 9.86
N ALA A 118 -18.29 -10.79 9.34
CA ALA A 118 -19.36 -11.71 9.76
C ALA A 118 -19.29 -12.06 11.25
N ARG A 119 -18.09 -12.12 11.84
CA ARG A 119 -17.90 -12.41 13.28
C ARG A 119 -18.11 -11.18 14.17
N ASN A 120 -17.76 -9.98 13.69
CA ASN A 120 -17.68 -8.79 14.53
C ASN A 120 -18.81 -7.77 14.29
N GLY A 121 -19.63 -7.95 13.25
CA GLY A 121 -20.79 -7.10 12.97
C GLY A 121 -20.46 -5.67 12.54
N ARG A 122 -19.22 -5.41 12.12
CA ARG A 122 -18.73 -4.11 11.62
C ARG A 122 -17.82 -4.31 10.40
N PRO A 123 -17.71 -3.31 9.49
CA PRO A 123 -16.89 -3.44 8.28
C PRO A 123 -15.39 -3.61 8.54
N ALA A 124 -14.75 -4.49 7.78
CA ALA A 124 -13.31 -4.65 7.64
C ALA A 124 -12.86 -3.80 6.45
N LEU A 125 -12.58 -2.52 6.70
CA LEU A 125 -12.20 -1.60 5.63
C LEU A 125 -10.89 -2.07 5.00
N ILE A 126 -10.91 -2.33 3.70
CA ILE A 126 -9.74 -2.74 2.92
C ILE A 126 -9.75 -2.09 1.53
N PHE A 127 -8.60 -1.55 1.15
CA PHE A 127 -8.26 -1.18 -0.23
C PHE A 127 -6.96 -1.88 -0.63
N CYS A 128 -6.79 -2.15 -1.91
CA CYS A 128 -5.76 -3.05 -2.44
C CYS A 128 -4.96 -2.34 -3.54
N GLY A 129 -3.63 -2.40 -3.43
CA GLY A 129 -2.70 -1.81 -4.39
C GLY A 129 -2.86 -2.40 -5.79
N CYS A 130 -3.19 -1.53 -6.74
CA CYS A 130 -3.36 -1.83 -8.15
C CYS A 130 -2.41 -0.96 -8.98
N GLY A 131 -1.43 -1.59 -9.61
CA GLY A 131 -0.38 -0.92 -10.38
C GLY A 131 -0.14 -1.59 -11.72
N THR A 132 1.12 -1.55 -12.15
CA THR A 132 1.60 -2.14 -13.41
C THR A 132 2.93 -2.86 -13.20
N ASP A 133 3.21 -3.31 -11.98
CA ASP A 133 4.49 -3.84 -11.53
C ASP A 133 4.86 -5.21 -12.13
N HIS A 134 3.91 -5.88 -12.77
CA HIS A 134 4.16 -7.07 -13.59
C HIS A 134 4.70 -6.76 -14.99
N LEU A 135 4.63 -5.50 -15.43
CA LEU A 135 5.29 -5.08 -16.66
C LEU A 135 6.76 -4.80 -16.37
N ASP A 136 7.64 -5.44 -17.13
CA ASP A 136 9.03 -4.99 -17.22
C ASP A 136 9.06 -3.62 -17.90
N PRO A 137 9.52 -2.55 -17.20
CA PRO A 137 9.64 -1.22 -17.79
C PRO A 137 10.40 -1.20 -19.11
N ALA A 138 11.39 -2.09 -19.32
CA ALA A 138 12.19 -2.16 -20.55
C ALA A 138 11.34 -2.50 -21.78
N GLU A 139 10.33 -3.35 -21.61
CA GLU A 139 9.47 -3.87 -22.68
C GLU A 139 8.26 -2.98 -23.01
N VAL A 140 7.98 -1.97 -22.18
CA VAL A 140 6.86 -1.04 -22.39
C VAL A 140 7.15 -0.12 -23.56
N ARG A 141 6.24 -0.01 -24.54
CA ARG A 141 6.43 0.79 -25.76
C ARG A 141 5.42 1.91 -25.89
N SER A 142 4.30 1.82 -25.18
CA SER A 142 3.20 2.76 -25.33
C SER A 142 2.34 2.89 -24.07
N VAL A 143 1.61 3.99 -24.00
CA VAL A 143 0.54 4.21 -23.01
C VAL A 143 -0.55 3.12 -23.08
N ALA A 144 -0.76 2.51 -24.25
CA ALA A 144 -1.72 1.42 -24.40
C ALA A 144 -1.27 0.14 -23.67
N ASP A 145 0.04 -0.11 -23.56
CA ASP A 145 0.58 -1.26 -22.82
C ASP A 145 0.33 -1.07 -21.31
N VAL A 146 0.56 0.14 -20.82
CA VAL A 146 0.29 0.54 -19.42
C VAL A 146 -1.20 0.37 -19.08
N LEU A 147 -2.10 0.80 -19.97
CA LEU A 147 -3.55 0.65 -19.77
C LEU A 147 -3.97 -0.82 -19.63
N ARG A 148 -3.44 -1.70 -20.48
CA ARG A 148 -3.73 -3.14 -20.40
C ARG A 148 -3.26 -3.74 -19.08
N ALA A 149 -2.09 -3.32 -18.60
CA ALA A 149 -1.57 -3.77 -17.30
C ALA A 149 -2.44 -3.31 -16.12
N TYR A 150 -2.87 -2.05 -16.10
CA TYR A 150 -3.82 -1.60 -15.08
C TYR A 150 -5.11 -2.43 -15.14
N GLN A 151 -5.67 -2.62 -16.33
CA GLN A 151 -6.90 -3.40 -16.52
C GLN A 151 -6.78 -4.84 -16.02
N GLU A 152 -5.64 -5.49 -16.23
CA GLU A 152 -5.36 -6.83 -15.74
C GLU A 152 -5.42 -6.89 -14.20
N GLN A 153 -4.68 -6.01 -13.51
CA GLN A 153 -4.68 -5.99 -12.05
C GLN A 153 -6.04 -5.56 -11.48
N MET A 154 -6.68 -4.55 -12.08
CA MET A 154 -8.01 -4.10 -11.69
C MET A 154 -9.01 -5.25 -11.74
N ALA A 155 -9.06 -5.97 -12.86
CA ALA A 155 -9.99 -7.07 -13.05
C ALA A 155 -9.76 -8.18 -12.01
N ALA A 156 -8.50 -8.54 -11.75
CA ALA A 156 -8.14 -9.57 -10.77
C ALA A 156 -8.52 -9.17 -9.33
N ILE A 157 -8.22 -7.93 -8.93
CA ILE A 157 -8.51 -7.42 -7.58
C ILE A 157 -10.02 -7.28 -7.38
N GLU A 158 -10.73 -6.74 -8.36
CA GLU A 158 -12.19 -6.58 -8.30
C GLU A 158 -12.90 -7.94 -8.29
N ALA A 159 -12.38 -8.96 -8.99
CA ALA A 159 -12.90 -10.32 -8.94
C ALA A 159 -12.76 -10.95 -7.54
N ALA A 160 -11.69 -10.64 -6.80
CA ALA A 160 -11.55 -11.01 -5.38
C ALA A 160 -12.54 -10.24 -4.48
N GLY A 161 -13.06 -9.12 -4.95
CA GLY A 161 -13.93 -8.20 -4.21
C GLY A 161 -13.17 -7.05 -3.53
N GLY A 162 -11.91 -6.81 -3.87
CA GLY A 162 -11.09 -5.72 -3.33
C GLY A 162 -11.46 -4.35 -3.91
N ARG A 163 -11.38 -3.30 -3.09
CA ARG A 163 -11.44 -1.89 -3.55
C ARG A 163 -10.04 -1.46 -3.97
N LEU A 164 -9.91 -0.55 -4.93
CA LEU A 164 -8.61 -0.24 -5.52
C LEU A 164 -7.94 0.95 -4.81
N ILE A 165 -6.64 0.82 -4.57
CA ILE A 165 -5.69 1.93 -4.51
C ILE A 165 -4.96 1.93 -5.86
N VAL A 166 -5.21 2.91 -6.71
CA VAL A 166 -4.52 3.05 -8.00
C VAL A 166 -3.13 3.61 -7.71
N MET A 167 -2.13 2.71 -7.77
CA MET A 167 -0.72 3.02 -7.54
C MET A 167 -0.11 3.70 -8.75
N ALA A 168 0.89 4.55 -8.49
CA ALA A 168 1.76 5.08 -9.53
C ALA A 168 2.45 3.94 -10.31
N SER A 169 2.73 4.19 -11.59
CA SER A 169 3.24 3.20 -12.56
C SER A 169 4.61 3.60 -13.08
N ARG A 170 5.65 2.83 -12.76
CA ARG A 170 6.99 2.98 -13.36
C ARG A 170 6.94 2.94 -14.89
N ALA A 171 6.09 2.06 -15.43
CA ALA A 171 5.85 1.93 -16.86
C ALA A 171 5.29 3.22 -17.47
N LEU A 172 4.32 3.86 -16.81
CA LEU A 172 3.74 5.12 -17.26
C LEU A 172 4.76 6.25 -17.19
N ALA A 173 5.50 6.36 -16.08
CA ALA A 173 6.54 7.37 -15.91
C ALA A 173 7.58 7.33 -17.05
N ARG A 174 7.89 6.13 -17.55
CA ARG A 174 8.83 5.92 -18.66
C ARG A 174 8.28 6.33 -20.03
N VAL A 175 7.01 6.07 -20.32
CA VAL A 175 6.46 6.22 -21.70
C VAL A 175 5.58 7.45 -21.91
N ALA A 176 5.09 8.07 -20.83
CA ALA A 176 4.36 9.32 -20.92
C ALA A 176 5.28 10.45 -21.40
N LYS A 177 4.79 11.27 -22.33
CA LYS A 177 5.54 12.41 -22.90
C LYS A 177 4.97 13.75 -22.44
N SER A 178 3.82 13.74 -21.79
CA SER A 178 3.09 14.94 -21.38
C SER A 178 2.10 14.65 -20.25
N ALA A 179 1.63 15.69 -19.57
CA ALA A 179 0.52 15.62 -18.63
C ALA A 179 -0.76 15.00 -19.25
N ALA A 180 -1.02 15.28 -20.53
CA ALA A 180 -2.16 14.75 -21.26
C ALA A 180 -2.14 13.21 -21.39
N ASP A 181 -0.96 12.59 -21.41
CA ASP A 181 -0.85 11.12 -21.40
C ASP A 181 -1.32 10.54 -20.06
N TYR A 182 -0.97 11.19 -18.94
CA TYR A 182 -1.46 10.81 -17.61
C TYR A 182 -2.98 11.00 -17.50
N GLU A 183 -3.50 12.13 -17.96
CA GLU A 183 -4.94 12.41 -17.97
C GLU A 183 -5.70 11.33 -18.75
N ARG A 184 -5.22 10.96 -19.93
CA ARG A 184 -5.82 9.90 -20.76
C ARG A 184 -5.81 8.54 -20.06
N VAL A 185 -4.70 8.17 -19.42
CA VAL A 185 -4.61 6.89 -18.70
C VAL A 185 -5.57 6.86 -17.53
N TYR A 186 -5.50 7.86 -16.67
CA TYR A 186 -6.30 7.89 -15.45
C TYR A 186 -7.79 8.07 -15.75
N GLN A 187 -8.17 8.82 -16.79
CA GLN A 187 -9.57 8.87 -17.24
C GLN A 187 -10.10 7.47 -17.57
N GLN A 188 -9.33 6.66 -18.32
CA GLN A 188 -9.76 5.31 -18.68
C GLN A 188 -9.81 4.39 -17.45
N VAL A 189 -8.75 4.35 -16.64
CA VAL A 189 -8.68 3.56 -15.40
C VAL A 189 -9.84 3.90 -14.45
N LEU A 190 -10.06 5.18 -14.17
CA LEU A 190 -11.11 5.63 -13.23
C LEU A 190 -12.52 5.37 -13.77
N SER A 191 -12.74 5.55 -15.08
CA SER A 191 -14.06 5.27 -15.69
C SER A 191 -14.45 3.79 -15.57
N GLN A 192 -13.47 2.89 -15.65
CA GLN A 192 -13.66 1.43 -15.63
C GLN A 192 -13.73 0.85 -14.21
N ALA A 193 -13.20 1.53 -13.19
CA ALA A 193 -13.28 1.08 -11.82
C ALA A 193 -14.74 0.90 -11.36
N ARG A 194 -15.07 -0.25 -10.76
CA ARG A 194 -16.43 -0.59 -10.31
C ARG A 194 -16.87 0.22 -9.10
N ARG A 195 -15.91 0.70 -8.29
CA ARG A 195 -16.13 1.48 -7.07
C ARG A 195 -15.16 2.66 -7.02
N PRO A 196 -15.45 3.71 -6.25
CA PRO A 196 -14.51 4.79 -6.00
C PRO A 196 -13.17 4.26 -5.46
N VAL A 197 -12.08 4.77 -6.01
CA VAL A 197 -10.70 4.33 -5.75
C VAL A 197 -9.94 5.37 -4.92
N ILE A 198 -8.84 4.97 -4.31
CA ILE A 198 -7.85 5.92 -3.79
C ILE A 198 -6.75 6.09 -4.84
N ILE A 199 -6.38 7.32 -5.19
CA ILE A 199 -5.23 7.60 -6.06
C ILE A 199 -3.97 7.73 -5.19
N HIS A 200 -2.95 6.95 -5.50
CA HIS A 200 -1.69 6.99 -4.77
C HIS A 200 -0.60 7.68 -5.60
N TRP A 201 -0.21 8.89 -5.17
CA TRP A 201 0.97 9.59 -5.69
C TRP A 201 2.17 9.33 -4.77
N LEU A 202 3.07 8.46 -5.21
CA LEU A 202 4.32 8.15 -4.53
C LEU A 202 5.46 9.06 -5.02
N GLY A 203 6.18 9.68 -4.10
CA GLY A 203 7.31 10.56 -4.43
C GLY A 203 8.59 9.80 -4.75
N GLU A 204 9.48 10.43 -5.52
CA GLU A 204 10.72 9.86 -6.03
C GLU A 204 11.75 9.48 -4.95
N MET A 205 11.60 10.00 -3.73
CA MET A 205 12.42 9.59 -2.57
C MET A 205 12.13 8.14 -2.14
N PHE A 206 10.94 7.63 -2.43
CA PHE A 206 10.57 6.24 -2.19
C PHE A 206 10.86 5.36 -3.40
N ASP A 207 10.61 5.87 -4.60
CA ASP A 207 10.86 5.17 -5.86
C ASP A 207 11.44 6.11 -6.93
N PRO A 208 12.76 6.09 -7.15
CA PRO A 208 13.41 6.97 -8.12
C PRO A 208 12.89 6.81 -9.56
N ALA A 209 12.31 5.66 -9.91
CA ALA A 209 11.74 5.42 -11.24
C ALA A 209 10.42 6.17 -11.49
N LEU A 210 9.87 6.83 -10.47
CA LEU A 210 8.67 7.67 -10.56
C LEU A 210 8.99 9.17 -10.69
N ALA A 211 10.26 9.55 -10.85
CA ALA A 211 10.64 10.96 -11.00
C ALA A 211 9.86 11.66 -12.12
N GLY A 212 9.29 12.83 -11.83
CA GLY A 212 8.50 13.60 -12.79
C GLY A 212 7.09 13.07 -13.06
N TYR A 213 6.56 12.20 -12.17
CA TYR A 213 5.20 11.69 -12.27
C TYR A 213 4.18 12.84 -12.45
N TRP A 214 3.14 12.59 -13.25
CA TRP A 214 2.17 13.60 -13.74
C TRP A 214 2.69 14.58 -14.80
N GLY A 215 3.90 14.34 -15.33
CA GLY A 215 4.42 15.03 -16.51
C GLY A 215 5.25 16.27 -16.21
N SER A 216 5.68 16.46 -14.97
CA SER A 216 6.52 17.58 -14.56
C SER A 216 7.41 17.21 -13.38
N ALA A 217 8.68 17.65 -13.39
CA ALA A 217 9.57 17.57 -12.24
C ALA A 217 9.27 18.65 -11.17
N ASP A 218 8.59 19.72 -11.55
CA ASP A 218 8.03 20.68 -10.60
C ASP A 218 6.73 20.09 -10.01
N HIS A 219 6.76 19.75 -8.72
CA HIS A 219 5.64 19.17 -8.00
C HIS A 219 4.40 20.08 -7.97
N MET A 220 4.55 21.40 -8.03
CA MET A 220 3.42 22.34 -8.06
C MET A 220 2.69 22.30 -9.40
N LEU A 221 3.41 22.09 -10.51
CA LEU A 221 2.81 21.86 -11.83
C LEU A 221 2.21 20.46 -11.94
N ALA A 222 2.92 19.43 -11.47
CA ALA A 222 2.42 18.05 -11.40
C ALA A 222 1.10 17.95 -10.60
N MET A 223 1.00 18.70 -9.50
CA MET A 223 -0.21 18.78 -8.68
C MET A 223 -1.42 19.34 -9.46
N GLN A 224 -1.22 20.24 -10.42
CA GLN A 224 -2.33 20.75 -11.25
C GLN A 224 -2.91 19.63 -12.13
N THR A 225 -2.06 18.79 -12.72
CA THR A 225 -2.49 17.60 -13.48
C THR A 225 -3.25 16.63 -12.59
N ALA A 226 -2.70 16.28 -11.42
CA ALA A 226 -3.33 15.34 -10.48
C ALA A 226 -4.70 15.88 -9.99
N ALA A 227 -4.77 17.15 -9.58
CA ALA A 227 -6.01 17.80 -9.17
C ALA A 227 -7.04 17.89 -10.32
N GLY A 228 -6.58 18.12 -11.55
CA GLY A 228 -7.41 18.10 -12.75
C GLY A 228 -8.05 16.73 -12.99
N ILE A 229 -7.26 15.66 -12.89
CA ILE A 229 -7.73 14.27 -13.00
C ILE A 229 -8.77 13.96 -11.91
N ILE A 230 -8.50 14.33 -10.66
CA ILE A 230 -9.43 14.12 -9.54
C ILE A 230 -10.74 14.87 -9.80
N LYS A 231 -10.66 16.15 -10.17
CA LYS A 231 -11.84 16.98 -10.44
C LYS A 231 -12.70 16.43 -11.58
N ALA A 232 -12.07 15.97 -12.66
CA ALA A 232 -12.77 15.39 -13.81
C ALA A 232 -13.45 14.05 -13.49
N ASN A 233 -13.00 13.35 -12.45
CA ASN A 233 -13.45 12.00 -12.10
C ASN A 233 -13.94 11.90 -10.64
N ALA A 234 -14.43 12.99 -10.05
CA ALA A 234 -14.69 13.09 -8.61
C ALA A 234 -15.60 11.97 -8.06
N ALA A 235 -16.59 11.52 -8.84
CA ALA A 235 -17.48 10.42 -8.43
C ALA A 235 -16.79 9.03 -8.39
N LYS A 236 -15.60 8.91 -8.98
CA LYS A 236 -14.78 7.69 -9.04
C LYS A 236 -13.57 7.73 -8.10
N VAL A 237 -13.38 8.83 -7.37
CA VAL A 237 -12.24 9.03 -6.46
C VAL A 237 -12.76 9.17 -5.03
N ASP A 238 -12.41 8.21 -4.18
CA ASP A 238 -12.64 8.23 -2.74
C ASP A 238 -11.65 9.17 -2.03
N GLY A 239 -10.39 9.15 -2.46
CA GLY A 239 -9.30 9.97 -1.94
C GLY A 239 -8.02 9.90 -2.76
#